data_AF-A9GAT7-F1
#
_entry.id   AF-A9GAT7-F1
#
_cell.length_a   1.000
_cell.length_b   1.000
_cell.length_c   1.000
_cell.angle_alpha   90.00
_cell.angle_beta   90.00
_cell.angle_gamma   90.00
#
_symmetry.space_group_name_H-M   'P 1'
#
loop_
_entity.id
_entity.type
_entity.pdbx_description
1 polymer ?
#
loop_
_entity_poly.entity_id
_entity_poly.type
_entity_poly.pdbx_seq_one_letter_code
_entity_poly.pdbx_strand_id
1 'polypeptide(L)'
;MRWNDEKSRRFQALRAAEARGTLTDPERAELSRLFEDLDAEEADALRPAMELAAARAEDLAAQKAQLESQADALARIVAEQEGLLADATAYLQKLREKNAALAEDYRRLMGHDLAPAR
;
A
#
# COMPACT_ATOMS: atom_id res chain seq x y z
N MET A 1 -16.77 34.35 12.70
CA MET A 1 -18.18 34.81 12.52
C MET A 1 -18.74 33.96 11.41
N ARG A 2 -19.97 33.43 11.50
CA ARG A 2 -20.49 32.44 10.55
C ARG A 2 -21.24 33.11 9.39
N TRP A 3 -21.11 32.59 8.17
CA TRP A 3 -21.82 33.04 6.98
C TRP A 3 -23.33 32.97 7.22
N ASN A 4 -24.04 34.04 6.87
CA ASN A 4 -25.46 34.20 7.19
C ASN A 4 -26.23 34.85 6.03
N ASP A 5 -27.55 34.88 6.14
CA ASP A 5 -28.44 35.40 5.09
C ASP A 5 -28.24 36.88 4.78
N GLU A 6 -27.73 37.65 5.74
CA GLU A 6 -27.40 39.06 5.55
C GLU A 6 -26.15 39.22 4.69
N LYS A 7 -25.05 38.52 5.03
CA LYS A 7 -23.84 38.45 4.22
C LYS A 7 -24.12 37.91 2.82
N SER A 8 -24.95 36.88 2.70
CA SER A 8 -25.35 36.30 1.41
C SER A 8 -26.09 37.33 0.53
N ARG A 9 -27.08 38.04 1.09
CA ARG A 9 -27.80 39.11 0.37
C ARG A 9 -26.86 40.26 -0.02
N ARG A 10 -25.96 40.67 0.89
CA ARG A 10 -24.98 41.74 0.61
C ARG A 10 -24.00 41.33 -0.48
N PHE A 11 -23.47 40.12 -0.41
CA PHE A 11 -22.60 39.53 -1.41
C PHE A 11 -23.28 39.49 -2.79
N GLN A 12 -24.52 39.00 -2.88
CA GLN A 12 -25.27 38.97 -4.14
C GLN A 12 -25.50 40.39 -4.70
N ALA A 13 -25.81 41.37 -3.86
CA ALA A 13 -25.99 42.75 -4.28
C ALA A 13 -24.69 43.35 -4.84
N LEU A 14 -23.55 43.11 -4.18
CA LEU A 14 -22.23 43.54 -4.62
C LEU A 14 -21.82 42.87 -5.94
N ARG A 15 -22.05 41.55 -6.07
CA ARG A 15 -21.82 40.80 -7.33
C ARG A 15 -22.67 41.35 -8.49
N ALA A 16 -23.92 41.73 -8.21
CA ALA A 16 -24.79 42.33 -9.21
C ALA A 16 -24.34 43.76 -9.61
N ALA A 17 -23.82 44.55 -8.67
CA ALA A 17 -23.25 45.86 -8.95
C ALA A 17 -21.93 45.75 -9.74
N GLU A 18 -21.09 44.77 -9.42
CA GLU A 18 -19.87 44.45 -10.16
C GLU A 18 -20.18 44.07 -11.62
N ALA A 19 -21.17 43.19 -11.83
CA ALA A 19 -21.58 42.77 -13.18
C ALA A 19 -22.11 43.94 -14.03
N ARG A 20 -22.69 44.97 -13.40
CA ARG A 20 -23.14 46.20 -14.06
C ARG A 20 -22.02 47.24 -14.25
N GLY A 21 -20.82 46.98 -13.72
CA GLY A 21 -19.71 47.93 -13.73
C GLY A 21 -19.93 49.16 -12.83
N THR A 22 -20.88 49.10 -11.90
CA THR A 22 -21.25 50.22 -11.01
C THR A 22 -20.65 50.10 -9.61
N LEU A 23 -19.70 49.19 -9.43
CA LEU A 23 -19.09 48.91 -8.12
C LEU A 23 -18.08 50.00 -7.76
N THR A 24 -18.27 50.62 -6.60
CA THR A 24 -17.33 51.61 -6.06
C THR A 24 -16.14 50.94 -5.38
N ASP A 25 -15.06 51.69 -5.17
CA ASP A 25 -13.87 51.20 -4.45
C ASP A 25 -14.15 50.65 -3.03
N PRO A 26 -14.95 51.32 -2.17
CA PRO A 26 -15.31 50.74 -0.88
C PRO A 26 -16.13 49.45 -1.00
N GLU A 27 -17.03 49.37 -1.99
CA GLU A 27 -17.82 48.16 -2.25
C GLU A 27 -16.94 47.02 -2.79
N ARG A 28 -15.91 47.33 -3.58
CA ARG A 28 -14.90 46.35 -4.04
C ARG A 28 -14.07 45.80 -2.88
N ALA A 29 -13.67 46.66 -1.94
CA ALA A 29 -12.97 46.24 -0.74
C ALA A 29 -13.88 45.37 0.16
N GLU A 30 -15.15 45.73 0.29
CA GLU A 30 -16.14 44.92 1.02
C GLU A 30 -16.36 43.56 0.37
N LEU A 31 -16.54 43.51 -0.96
CA LEU A 31 -16.69 42.26 -1.70
C LEU A 31 -15.46 41.35 -1.54
N SER A 32 -14.26 41.92 -1.57
CA SER A 32 -13.01 41.17 -1.37
C SER A 32 -12.95 40.56 0.04
N ARG A 33 -13.33 41.31 1.07
CA ARG A 33 -13.42 40.79 2.45
C ARG A 33 -14.45 39.67 2.59
N LEU A 34 -15.59 39.77 1.89
CA LEU A 34 -16.59 38.70 1.89
C LEU A 34 -16.08 37.42 1.24
N PHE A 35 -15.24 37.51 0.22
CA PHE A 35 -14.55 36.34 -0.33
C PHE A 35 -13.55 35.74 0.65
N GLU A 36 -12.72 36.57 1.28
CA GLU A 36 -11.77 36.11 2.31
C GLU A 36 -12.48 35.41 3.48
N ASP A 37 -13.62 35.95 3.94
CA ASP A 37 -14.46 35.33 4.95
C ASP A 37 -15.01 33.96 4.49
N LEU A 38 -15.46 33.86 3.23
CA LEU A 38 -15.99 32.62 2.67
C LEU A 38 -14.91 31.55 2.55
N ASP A 39 -13.73 31.93 2.04
CA ASP A 39 -12.58 31.04 1.90
C ASP A 39 -12.10 30.52 3.26
N ALA A 40 -12.09 31.38 4.28
CA ALA A 40 -11.76 30.98 5.65
C ALA A 40 -12.79 29.99 6.22
N GLU A 41 -14.08 30.23 6.01
CA GLU A 41 -15.12 29.30 6.47
C GLU A 41 -15.08 27.96 5.72
N GLU A 42 -14.80 27.97 4.41
CA GLU A 42 -14.61 26.75 3.62
C GLU A 42 -13.40 25.96 4.12
N ALA A 43 -12.26 26.62 4.33
CA ALA A 43 -11.07 25.99 4.88
C ALA A 43 -11.34 25.38 6.27
N ASP A 44 -12.05 26.10 7.14
CA ASP A 44 -12.44 25.62 8.46
C ASP A 44 -13.38 24.41 8.38
N ALA A 45 -14.34 24.42 7.45
CA ALA A 45 -15.27 23.32 7.25
C ALA A 45 -14.61 22.07 6.66
N LEU A 46 -13.64 22.23 5.77
CA LEU A 46 -12.93 21.12 5.12
C LEU A 46 -11.82 20.53 5.99
N ARG A 47 -11.23 21.30 6.90
CA ARG A 47 -10.09 20.89 7.73
C ARG A 47 -10.27 19.52 8.40
N PRO A 48 -11.39 19.20 9.08
CA PRO A 48 -11.54 17.90 9.74
C PRO A 48 -11.53 16.72 8.75
N ALA A 49 -12.13 16.92 7.57
CA ALA A 49 -12.15 15.90 6.52
C ALA A 49 -10.75 15.70 5.93
N MET A 50 -9.99 16.77 5.76
CA MET A 50 -8.59 16.71 5.30
C MET A 50 -7.68 16.03 6.32
N GLU A 51 -7.82 16.35 7.61
CA GLU A 51 -7.07 15.71 8.70
C GLU A 51 -7.38 14.20 8.78
N LEU A 52 -8.65 13.83 8.66
CA LEU A 52 -9.06 12.43 8.61
C LEU A 52 -8.49 11.70 7.39
N ALA A 53 -8.51 12.35 6.22
CA ALA A 53 -7.94 11.79 5.01
C ALA A 53 -6.42 11.57 5.12
N ALA A 54 -5.70 12.54 5.71
CA ALA A 54 -4.27 12.43 5.96
C ALA A 54 -3.94 11.28 6.92
N ALA A 55 -4.65 11.19 8.06
CA ALA A 55 -4.46 10.11 9.02
C ALA A 55 -4.72 8.73 8.41
N ARG A 56 -5.76 8.60 7.57
CA ARG A 56 -6.04 7.35 6.84
C ARG A 56 -4.96 7.01 5.81
N ALA A 57 -4.40 8.01 5.12
CA ALA A 57 -3.33 7.80 4.17
C ALA A 57 -2.06 7.30 4.86
N GLU A 58 -1.72 7.85 6.03
CA GLU A 58 -0.60 7.40 6.85
C GLU A 58 -0.79 5.97 7.35
N ASP A 59 -1.98 5.64 7.86
CA ASP A 59 -2.30 4.27 8.31
C ASP A 59 -2.21 3.25 7.17
N LEU A 60 -2.79 3.56 6.00
CA LEU A 60 -2.69 2.69 4.82
C LEU A 60 -1.25 2.54 4.32
N ALA A 61 -0.45 3.60 4.38
CA ALA A 61 0.97 3.53 4.01
C ALA A 61 1.76 2.61 4.96
N ALA A 62 1.49 2.69 6.27
CA ALA A 62 2.10 1.81 7.27
C ALA A 62 1.70 0.35 7.07
N GLN A 63 0.41 0.07 6.83
CA GLN A 63 -0.09 -1.28 6.55
C GLN A 63 0.52 -1.84 5.27
N LYS A 64 0.64 -1.02 4.21
CA LYS A 64 1.29 -1.43 2.97
C LYS A 64 2.75 -1.82 3.21
N ALA A 65 3.52 -0.98 3.90
CA ALA A 65 4.93 -1.28 4.19
C ALA A 65 5.09 -2.56 5.03
N GLN A 66 4.17 -2.80 5.96
CA GLN A 66 4.15 -4.05 6.74
C GLN A 66 3.88 -5.27 5.85
N LEU A 67 2.88 -5.20 4.97
CA LEU A 67 2.55 -6.29 4.05
C LEU A 67 3.68 -6.58 3.05
N GLU A 68 4.35 -5.54 2.54
CA GLU A 68 5.52 -5.68 1.67
C GLU A 68 6.66 -6.41 2.39
N SER A 69 6.96 -6.02 3.63
CA SER A 69 7.96 -6.70 4.47
C SER A 69 7.62 -8.18 4.74
N GLN A 70 6.34 -8.47 4.99
CA GLN A 70 5.85 -9.84 5.18
C GLN A 70 5.97 -10.67 3.88
N ALA A 71 5.62 -10.08 2.74
CA ALA A 71 5.73 -10.73 1.44
C ALA A 71 7.20 -11.06 1.11
N ASP A 72 8.12 -10.13 1.35
CA ASP A 72 9.56 -10.35 1.17
C ASP A 72 10.09 -11.47 2.07
N ALA A 73 9.66 -11.50 3.33
CA ALA A 73 10.05 -12.56 4.26
C ALA A 73 9.53 -13.93 3.80
N LEU A 74 8.27 -14.02 3.37
CA LEU A 74 7.70 -15.25 2.84
C LEU A 74 8.41 -15.71 1.56
N ALA A 75 8.74 -14.79 0.65
CA ALA A 75 9.48 -15.12 -0.57
C ALA A 75 10.85 -15.73 -0.26
N ARG A 76 11.56 -15.22 0.76
CA ARG A 76 12.83 -15.80 1.21
C ARG A 76 12.65 -17.21 1.77
N ILE A 77 11.63 -17.43 2.60
CA ILE A 77 11.34 -18.75 3.17
C ILE A 77 11.03 -19.76 2.05
N VAL A 78 10.22 -19.38 1.06
CA VAL A 78 9.91 -20.25 -0.08
C VAL A 78 11.19 -20.61 -0.85
N ALA A 79 12.03 -19.62 -1.16
CA ALA A 79 13.30 -19.88 -1.87
C ALA A 79 14.22 -20.84 -1.08
N GLU A 80 14.28 -20.69 0.25
CA GLU A 80 15.05 -21.60 1.10
C GLU A 80 14.47 -23.02 1.11
N GLN A 81 13.14 -23.16 1.19
CA GLN A 81 12.47 -24.46 1.12
C GLN A 81 12.68 -25.16 -0.23
N GLU A 82 12.64 -24.42 -1.33
CA GLU A 82 12.93 -24.94 -2.67
C GLU A 82 14.38 -25.43 -2.77
N GLY A 83 15.33 -24.67 -2.21
CA GLY A 83 16.74 -25.07 -2.13
C GLY A 83 16.92 -26.37 -1.34
N LEU A 84 16.33 -26.45 -0.15
CA LEU A 84 16.39 -27.66 0.69
C LEU A 84 15.77 -28.88 0.00
N LEU A 85 14.66 -28.69 -0.72
CA LEU A 85 14.01 -29.76 -1.47
C LEU A 85 14.90 -30.26 -2.62
N ALA A 86 15.56 -29.35 -3.33
CA ALA A 86 16.50 -29.69 -4.39
C ALA A 86 17.70 -30.48 -3.83
N ASP A 87 18.27 -30.02 -2.71
CA ASP A 87 19.38 -30.69 -2.04
C ASP A 87 19.00 -32.10 -1.55
N ALA A 88 17.85 -32.24 -0.90
CA ALA A 88 17.33 -33.53 -0.45
C ALA A 88 17.12 -34.50 -1.62
N THR A 89 16.57 -33.99 -2.74
CA THR A 89 16.37 -34.78 -3.97
C THR A 89 17.71 -35.25 -4.55
N ALA A 90 18.69 -34.35 -4.64
CA ALA A 90 20.03 -34.68 -5.12
C ALA A 90 20.73 -35.70 -4.22
N TYR A 91 20.59 -35.56 -2.90
CA TYR A 91 21.14 -36.50 -1.93
C TYR A 91 20.51 -37.90 -2.05
N LEU A 92 19.18 -37.98 -2.17
CA LEU A 92 18.47 -39.24 -2.38
C LEU A 92 18.90 -39.93 -3.68
N GLN A 93 19.10 -39.18 -4.75
CA GLN A 93 19.59 -39.72 -6.01
C GLN A 93 20.99 -40.31 -5.88
N LYS A 94 21.93 -39.58 -5.24
CA LYS A 94 23.28 -40.10 -4.95
C LYS A 94 23.23 -41.36 -4.08
N LEU A 95 22.33 -41.43 -3.11
CA LEU A 95 22.19 -42.60 -2.25
C LEU A 95 21.68 -43.81 -3.04
N ARG A 96 20.72 -43.61 -3.94
CA ARG A 96 20.22 -44.67 -4.84
C ARG A 96 21.32 -45.20 -5.75
N GLU A 97 22.13 -44.32 -6.34
CA GLU A 97 23.26 -44.71 -7.20
C GLU A 97 24.30 -45.52 -6.42
N LYS A 98 24.67 -45.09 -5.22
CA LYS A 98 25.59 -45.83 -4.35
C LYS A 98 25.03 -47.19 -3.95
N ASN A 99 23.74 -47.27 -3.63
CA ASN A 99 23.09 -48.53 -3.28
C ASN A 99 23.09 -49.50 -4.47
N ALA A 100 22.76 -49.02 -5.67
CA ALA A 100 22.81 -49.82 -6.90
C ALA A 100 24.21 -50.36 -7.19
N ALA A 101 25.25 -49.51 -7.05
CA ALA A 101 26.64 -49.94 -7.22
C ALA A 101 27.05 -51.02 -6.21
N LEU A 102 26.70 -50.85 -4.94
CA LEU A 102 26.96 -51.85 -3.90
C LEU A 102 26.22 -53.17 -4.14
N ALA A 103 24.98 -53.11 -4.60
CA ALA A 103 24.20 -54.30 -4.95
C ALA A 103 24.84 -55.06 -6.13
N GLU A 104 25.36 -54.35 -7.13
CA GLU A 104 26.09 -54.94 -8.25
C GLU A 104 27.41 -55.57 -7.80
N ASP A 105 28.20 -54.87 -6.99
CA ASP A 105 29.46 -55.39 -6.43
C ASP A 105 29.20 -56.64 -5.57
N TYR A 106 28.16 -56.63 -4.75
CA TYR A 106 27.75 -57.79 -3.96
C TYR A 106 27.38 -58.97 -4.86
N ARG A 107 26.55 -58.73 -5.89
CA ARG A 107 26.17 -59.78 -6.86
C ARG A 107 27.40 -60.39 -7.53
N ARG A 108 28.37 -59.56 -7.90
CA ARG A 108 29.62 -60.00 -8.52
C ARG A 108 30.46 -60.86 -7.58
N LEU A 109 30.52 -60.51 -6.29
CA LEU A 109 31.32 -61.23 -5.28
C LEU A 109 30.65 -62.52 -4.78
N MET A 110 29.34 -62.49 -4.57
CA MET A 110 28.59 -63.57 -3.91
C MET A 110 27.84 -64.49 -4.88
N GLY A 111 27.75 -64.12 -6.17
CA GLY A 111 27.11 -64.94 -7.21
C GLY A 111 25.58 -64.96 -7.15
N HIS A 112 24.96 -64.18 -6.27
CA HIS A 112 23.51 -64.02 -6.15
C HIS A 112 23.16 -62.60 -5.67
N ASP A 113 21.89 -62.22 -5.79
CA ASP A 113 21.43 -60.88 -5.41
C ASP A 113 21.48 -60.60 -3.91
N LEU A 114 21.66 -59.32 -3.57
CA LEU A 114 21.49 -58.79 -2.22
C LEU A 114 19.98 -58.65 -1.94
N ALA A 115 19.47 -59.27 -0.87
CA ALA A 115 18.07 -59.16 -0.52
C ALA A 115 17.70 -57.69 -0.20
N PRO A 116 16.55 -57.18 -0.68
CA PRO A 116 16.15 -55.80 -0.41
C PRO A 116 15.91 -55.60 1.09
N ALA A 117 16.44 -54.50 1.64
CA ALA A 117 16.11 -54.08 3.00
C ALA A 117 14.63 -53.65 3.05
N ARG A 118 13.86 -54.24 3.99
CA ARG A 118 12.45 -53.92 4.25
C ARG A 118 12.29 -52.53 4.85
#